data_AF-A0A653WKH3-F1
#
_entry.id   AF-A0A653WKH3-F1
#
_cell.length_a   1.000
_cell.length_b   1.000
_cell.length_c   1.000
_cell.angle_alpha   90.00
_cell.angle_beta   90.00
_cell.angle_gamma   90.00
#
_symmetry.space_group_name_H-M   'P 1'
#
loop_
_entity.id
_entity.type
_entity.pdbx_description
1 polymer ?
#
loop_
_entity_poly.entity_id
_entity_poly.type
_entity_poly.pdbx_seq_one_letter_code
_entity_poly.pdbx_strand_id
1 'polypeptide(L)'
;MFYYINFKFFKSNLYLDAGLSIQHNTASSENLSFLDQFGKLGTFLKNDIRLLKRNKRAKTTLLMSFLFLFYGLLFFTNSIEAYNAPVWKIFAGIFVSGGFLLNFGQFVPSWDSSYYPLMMTQNITYKDYLSSKWWLMVMATTLSTLLSSFYLIFGIDSFLAILSGAIFNIGVNSHLVLLGGAYIKTPIDLTSNKNAFGDKKAFNVKTLLISLPKLLLPMLVYAIGHYTLGWQYGYLFVALLGILGLAFKNKVFEIIESVYKKEKYITIEAYKQKN
;
A
#
# COMPACT_ATOMS: atom_id res chain seq x y z
N MET A 1 -15.72 36.50 -35.40
CA MET A 1 -15.11 35.29 -34.79
C MET A 1 -15.59 35.05 -33.35
N PHE A 2 -15.32 35.96 -32.41
CA PHE A 2 -15.67 35.80 -30.99
C PHE A 2 -17.17 35.67 -30.71
N TYR A 3 -18.02 36.39 -31.44
CA TYR A 3 -19.48 36.28 -31.32
C TYR A 3 -19.98 34.88 -31.67
N TYR A 4 -19.45 34.27 -32.74
CA TYR A 4 -19.87 32.94 -33.19
C TYR A 4 -19.45 31.84 -32.22
N ILE A 5 -18.25 31.97 -31.64
CA ILE A 5 -17.73 31.03 -30.61
C ILE A 5 -18.59 31.10 -29.35
N ASN A 6 -18.88 32.32 -28.86
CA ASN A 6 -19.74 32.50 -27.69
C ASN A 6 -21.16 32.02 -27.96
N PHE A 7 -21.74 32.36 -29.13
CA PHE A 7 -23.08 31.93 -29.49
C PHE A 7 -23.20 30.40 -29.57
N LYS A 8 -22.20 29.72 -30.15
CA LYS A 8 -22.17 28.25 -30.21
C LYS A 8 -22.01 27.62 -28.81
N PHE A 9 -21.19 28.23 -27.95
CA PHE A 9 -20.99 27.80 -26.57
C PHE A 9 -22.28 27.93 -25.73
N PHE A 10 -22.96 29.07 -25.80
CA PHE A 10 -24.22 29.25 -25.07
C PHE A 10 -25.34 28.38 -25.64
N LYS A 11 -25.44 28.26 -26.97
CA LYS A 11 -26.46 27.41 -27.63
C LYS A 11 -26.31 25.92 -27.27
N SER A 12 -25.10 25.39 -27.11
CA SER A 12 -24.90 23.98 -26.74
C SER A 12 -25.12 23.70 -25.25
N ASN A 13 -25.09 24.73 -24.40
CA ASN A 13 -25.20 24.62 -22.95
C ASN A 13 -26.51 25.23 -22.41
N LEU A 14 -27.48 25.49 -23.29
CA LEU A 14 -28.75 26.14 -22.96
C LEU A 14 -29.76 25.22 -22.26
N TYR A 15 -29.43 23.93 -22.12
CA TYR A 15 -30.22 22.96 -21.37
C TYR A 15 -29.83 23.01 -19.89
N LEU A 16 -30.51 23.84 -19.10
CA LEU A 16 -30.39 23.90 -17.64
C LEU A 16 -30.59 22.53 -16.96
N ASP A 17 -31.40 21.66 -17.56
CA ASP A 17 -31.67 20.31 -17.06
C ASP A 17 -30.55 19.29 -17.34
N ALA A 18 -29.67 19.55 -18.31
CA ALA A 18 -28.55 18.66 -18.61
C ALA A 18 -27.43 18.77 -17.57
N GLY A 19 -27.19 19.98 -17.04
CA GLY A 19 -26.21 20.23 -15.97
C GLY A 19 -26.67 19.75 -14.57
N LEU A 20 -27.98 19.58 -14.38
CA LEU A 20 -28.61 19.08 -13.15
C LEU A 20 -28.97 17.59 -13.22
N SER A 21 -28.88 16.96 -14.39
CA SER A 21 -29.02 15.51 -14.50
C SER A 21 -27.87 14.85 -13.72
N ILE A 22 -28.21 14.31 -12.55
CA ILE A 22 -27.31 13.48 -11.76
C ILE A 22 -26.84 12.38 -12.69
N GLN A 23 -25.55 12.35 -13.02
CA GLN A 23 -24.98 11.24 -13.78
C GLN A 23 -25.28 9.96 -13.01
N HIS A 24 -26.30 9.22 -13.45
CA HIS A 24 -26.53 7.86 -13.02
C HIS A 24 -25.42 7.03 -13.63
N ASN A 25 -24.28 6.97 -12.94
CA ASN A 25 -23.32 5.90 -13.14
C ASN A 25 -24.09 4.59 -12.91
N THR A 26 -24.34 3.86 -13.98
CA THR A 26 -24.87 2.50 -13.92
C THR A 26 -23.96 1.72 -12.98
N ALA A 27 -24.48 1.39 -11.80
CA ALA A 27 -23.74 0.65 -10.80
C ALA A 27 -23.57 -0.78 -11.35
N SER A 28 -22.46 -1.02 -12.06
CA SER A 28 -22.05 -2.37 -12.39
C SER A 28 -21.80 -3.12 -11.07
N SER A 29 -22.71 -4.04 -10.76
CA SER A 29 -22.51 -5.02 -9.71
C SER A 29 -21.42 -5.98 -10.17
N GLU A 30 -20.15 -5.62 -9.94
CA GLU A 30 -19.05 -6.58 -10.11
C GLU A 30 -19.24 -7.71 -9.10
N ASN A 31 -19.69 -8.85 -9.59
CA ASN A 31 -19.80 -10.06 -8.79
C ASN A 31 -18.41 -10.69 -8.66
N LEU A 32 -17.70 -10.38 -7.58
CA LEU A 32 -16.39 -10.98 -7.23
C LEU A 32 -16.56 -12.40 -6.65
N SER A 33 -17.44 -13.23 -7.23
CA SER A 33 -17.84 -14.53 -6.66
C SER A 33 -16.67 -15.51 -6.47
N PHE A 34 -15.60 -15.37 -7.26
CA PHE A 34 -14.38 -16.18 -7.10
C PHE A 34 -13.70 -16.03 -5.72
N LEU A 35 -14.00 -14.97 -4.97
CA LEU A 35 -13.48 -14.78 -3.61
C LEU A 35 -14.32 -15.46 -2.53
N ASP A 36 -15.53 -15.97 -2.84
CA ASP A 36 -16.40 -16.61 -1.84
C ASP A 36 -15.80 -17.89 -1.26
N GLN A 37 -14.95 -18.57 -2.01
CA GLN A 37 -14.21 -19.76 -1.55
C GLN A 37 -13.29 -19.49 -0.34
N PHE A 38 -12.98 -18.22 -0.03
CA PHE A 38 -12.09 -17.83 1.06
C PHE A 38 -12.84 -17.41 2.34
N GLY A 39 -14.17 -17.60 2.43
CA GLY A 39 -14.95 -17.31 3.63
C GLY A 39 -14.81 -15.86 4.11
N LYS A 40 -14.54 -15.67 5.42
CA LYS A 40 -14.37 -14.33 6.04
C LYS A 40 -13.27 -13.50 5.39
N LEU A 41 -12.17 -14.14 4.97
CA LEU A 41 -11.07 -13.48 4.26
C LEU A 41 -11.57 -12.94 2.92
N GLY A 42 -12.33 -13.75 2.18
CA GLY A 42 -12.96 -13.35 0.92
C GLY A 42 -13.86 -12.14 1.07
N THR A 43 -14.66 -12.08 2.14
CA THR A 43 -15.52 -10.92 2.43
C THR A 43 -14.71 -9.62 2.59
N PHE A 44 -13.62 -9.65 3.34
CA PHE A 44 -12.76 -8.47 3.50
C PHE A 44 -12.06 -8.07 2.21
N LEU A 45 -11.49 -9.03 1.48
CA LEU A 45 -10.85 -8.75 0.19
C LEU A 45 -11.84 -8.14 -0.81
N LYS A 46 -13.09 -8.61 -0.86
CA LYS A 46 -14.14 -8.01 -1.68
C LYS A 46 -14.37 -6.54 -1.31
N ASN A 47 -14.43 -6.24 -0.01
CA ASN A 47 -14.62 -4.86 0.47
C ASN A 47 -13.42 -3.98 0.11
N ASP A 48 -12.20 -4.48 0.29
CA ASP A 48 -10.98 -3.78 -0.09
C ASP A 48 -10.89 -3.49 -1.59
N ILE A 49 -11.19 -4.48 -2.44
CA ILE A 49 -11.21 -4.28 -3.91
C ILE A 49 -12.27 -3.25 -4.30
N ARG A 50 -13.48 -3.33 -3.72
CA ARG A 50 -14.53 -2.32 -3.94
C ARG A 50 -14.09 -0.95 -3.46
N LEU A 51 -13.41 -0.86 -2.32
CA LEU A 51 -12.88 0.39 -1.79
C LEU A 51 -11.87 1.02 -2.76
N LEU A 52 -10.93 0.23 -3.26
CA LEU A 52 -9.92 0.65 -4.25
C LEU A 52 -10.57 1.12 -5.57
N LYS A 53 -11.60 0.40 -6.03
CA LYS A 53 -12.28 0.70 -7.31
C LYS A 53 -13.29 1.84 -7.25
N ARG A 54 -13.92 2.11 -6.10
CA ARG A 54 -15.02 3.08 -6.02
C ARG A 54 -14.60 4.46 -5.53
N ASN A 55 -13.55 4.55 -4.72
CA ASN A 55 -13.19 5.80 -4.03
C ASN A 55 -12.08 6.59 -4.72
N LYS A 56 -12.26 7.90 -4.84
CA LYS A 56 -11.29 8.80 -5.52
C LYS A 56 -9.91 8.76 -4.86
N ARG A 57 -9.88 8.82 -3.53
CA ARG A 57 -8.62 8.78 -2.78
C ARG A 57 -7.90 7.44 -2.93
N ALA A 58 -8.63 6.33 -2.81
CA ALA A 58 -8.07 4.99 -2.94
C ALA A 58 -7.53 4.73 -4.37
N LYS A 59 -8.22 5.19 -5.41
CA LYS A 59 -7.71 5.16 -6.80
C LYS A 59 -6.42 5.95 -6.96
N THR A 60 -6.34 7.13 -6.34
CA THR A 60 -5.13 7.96 -6.37
C THR A 60 -3.97 7.25 -5.69
N THR A 61 -4.21 6.61 -4.53
CA THR A 61 -3.21 5.77 -3.86
C THR A 61 -2.76 4.60 -4.72
N LEU A 62 -3.68 3.93 -5.42
CA LEU A 62 -3.35 2.84 -6.35
C LEU A 62 -2.50 3.34 -7.52
N LEU A 63 -2.83 4.49 -8.10
CA LEU A 63 -2.03 5.13 -9.16
C LEU A 63 -0.62 5.48 -8.66
N MET A 64 -0.50 6.11 -7.49
CA MET A 64 0.80 6.41 -6.89
C MET A 64 1.61 5.14 -6.64
N SER A 65 0.94 4.09 -6.15
CA SER A 65 1.55 2.77 -5.94
C SER A 65 2.05 2.14 -7.25
N PHE A 66 1.35 2.35 -8.35
CA PHE A 66 1.78 1.94 -9.68
C PHE A 66 2.98 2.76 -10.17
N LEU A 67 3.01 4.08 -9.91
CA LEU A 67 4.15 4.93 -10.28
C LEU A 67 5.47 4.51 -9.61
N PHE A 68 5.41 3.88 -8.43
CA PHE A 68 6.59 3.30 -7.79
C PHE A 68 7.28 2.21 -8.63
N LEU A 69 6.59 1.58 -9.59
CA LEU A 69 7.24 0.67 -10.54
C LEU A 69 8.32 1.36 -11.35
N PHE A 70 8.14 2.64 -11.69
CA PHE A 70 9.10 3.42 -12.47
C PHE A 70 10.18 4.06 -11.60
N TYR A 71 10.04 4.04 -10.28
CA TYR A 71 11.00 4.63 -9.36
C TYR A 71 12.38 3.94 -9.45
N GLY A 72 12.41 2.65 -9.77
CA GLY A 72 13.64 1.88 -10.00
C GLY A 72 14.49 2.40 -11.16
N LEU A 73 13.90 3.09 -12.15
CA LEU A 73 14.64 3.66 -13.28
C LEU A 73 15.71 4.66 -12.81
N LEU A 74 15.49 5.37 -11.70
CA LEU A 74 16.47 6.28 -11.13
C LEU A 74 17.75 5.59 -10.64
N PHE A 75 17.65 4.32 -10.27
CA PHE A 75 18.72 3.56 -9.62
C PHE A 75 19.37 2.55 -10.56
N PHE A 76 18.61 1.93 -11.46
CA PHE A 76 19.13 0.89 -12.36
C PHE A 76 19.72 1.42 -13.66
N THR A 77 19.48 2.70 -14.00
CA THR A 77 20.04 3.33 -15.22
C THR A 77 21.48 3.83 -15.05
N ASN A 78 22.00 3.90 -13.82
CA ASN A 78 23.28 4.54 -13.48
C ASN A 78 23.39 6.00 -13.96
N SER A 79 22.25 6.67 -14.20
CA SER A 79 22.21 8.06 -14.68
C SER A 79 22.54 9.09 -13.60
N ILE A 80 22.46 8.71 -12.32
CA ILE A 80 22.66 9.57 -11.17
C ILE A 80 23.81 8.99 -10.34
N GLU A 81 24.96 9.66 -10.34
CA GLU A 81 26.18 9.17 -9.67
C GLU A 81 25.98 8.89 -8.17
N ALA A 82 25.18 9.72 -7.49
CA ALA A 82 24.86 9.55 -6.07
C ALA A 82 24.17 8.22 -5.75
N TYR A 83 23.56 7.57 -6.75
CA TYR A 83 22.83 6.31 -6.63
C TYR A 83 23.63 5.09 -7.09
N ASN A 84 24.89 5.27 -7.47
CA ASN A 84 25.74 4.16 -7.92
C ASN A 84 26.18 3.22 -6.78
N ALA A 85 26.03 3.63 -5.51
CA ALA A 85 26.38 2.77 -4.39
C ALA A 85 25.51 1.50 -4.38
N PRO A 86 26.08 0.29 -4.16
CA PRO A 86 25.35 -0.98 -4.29
C PRO A 86 24.08 -1.07 -3.44
N VAL A 87 24.07 -0.41 -2.27
CA VAL A 87 22.94 -0.41 -1.32
C VAL A 87 21.69 0.23 -1.92
N TRP A 88 21.84 1.16 -2.87
CA TRP A 88 20.70 1.79 -3.53
C TRP A 88 19.92 0.85 -4.45
N LYS A 89 20.55 -0.22 -4.96
CA LYS A 89 19.86 -1.22 -5.77
C LYS A 89 18.82 -2.00 -4.97
N ILE A 90 19.14 -2.40 -3.73
CA ILE A 90 18.15 -3.07 -2.88
C ILE A 90 17.06 -2.11 -2.41
N PHE A 91 17.41 -0.84 -2.15
CA PHE A 91 16.43 0.20 -1.86
C PHE A 91 15.43 0.32 -3.01
N ALA A 92 15.90 0.45 -4.25
CA ALA A 92 15.05 0.47 -5.43
C ALA A 92 14.15 -0.77 -5.52
N GLY A 93 14.70 -1.96 -5.29
CA GLY A 93 13.95 -3.22 -5.30
C GLY A 93 12.78 -3.27 -4.30
N ILE A 94 12.98 -2.73 -3.10
CA ILE A 94 11.93 -2.62 -2.07
C ILE A 94 10.83 -1.66 -2.50
N PHE A 95 11.17 -0.52 -3.10
CA PHE A 95 10.17 0.45 -3.53
C PHE A 95 9.38 -0.02 -4.76
N VAL A 96 10.06 -0.59 -5.76
CA VAL A 96 9.44 -1.11 -6.99
C VAL A 96 8.42 -2.21 -6.67
N SER A 97 8.77 -3.16 -5.79
CA SER A 97 7.87 -4.24 -5.39
C SER A 97 6.87 -3.85 -4.29
N GLY A 98 7.17 -2.80 -3.52
CA GLY A 98 6.47 -2.42 -2.29
C GLY A 98 5.58 -1.20 -2.39
N GLY A 99 5.45 -0.55 -3.55
CA GLY A 99 4.71 0.72 -3.70
C GLY A 99 3.30 0.70 -3.08
N PHE A 100 2.52 -0.36 -3.31
CA PHE A 100 1.19 -0.49 -2.70
C PHE A 100 1.25 -0.67 -1.18
N LEU A 101 2.16 -1.52 -0.70
CA LEU A 101 2.37 -1.76 0.74
C LEU A 101 2.79 -0.47 1.46
N LEU A 102 3.66 0.33 0.86
CA LEU A 102 4.17 1.57 1.44
C LEU A 102 3.15 2.71 1.42
N ASN A 103 2.25 2.76 0.43
CA ASN A 103 1.22 3.81 0.36
C ASN A 103 -0.10 3.41 1.02
N PHE A 104 -0.68 2.28 0.62
CA PHE A 104 -1.97 1.82 1.14
C PHE A 104 -1.81 1.15 2.50
N GLY A 105 -0.82 0.25 2.62
CA GLY A 105 -0.65 -0.61 3.79
C GLY A 105 -0.46 0.16 5.10
N GLN A 106 0.21 1.32 5.06
CA GLN A 106 0.47 2.12 6.26
C GLN A 106 -0.81 2.57 6.96
N PHE A 107 -1.87 2.82 6.19
CA PHE A 107 -3.13 3.37 6.67
C PHE A 107 -4.25 2.32 6.75
N VAL A 108 -3.91 1.02 6.84
CA VAL A 108 -4.88 -0.10 6.79
C VAL A 108 -6.13 0.14 7.65
N PRO A 109 -6.03 0.49 8.95
CA PRO A 109 -7.23 0.69 9.76
C PRO A 109 -8.00 1.95 9.38
N SER A 110 -7.28 2.98 8.92
CA SER A 110 -7.85 4.27 8.53
C SER A 110 -8.67 4.19 7.25
N TRP A 111 -8.35 3.30 6.32
CA TRP A 111 -9.17 3.06 5.13
C TRP A 111 -10.57 2.55 5.48
N ASP A 112 -10.70 1.86 6.60
CA ASP A 112 -11.95 1.29 7.09
C ASP A 112 -12.66 2.20 8.10
N SER A 113 -12.16 3.43 8.33
CA SER A 113 -12.55 4.27 9.47
C SER A 113 -14.06 4.55 9.56
N SER A 114 -14.75 4.69 8.42
CA SER A 114 -16.18 5.01 8.37
C SER A 114 -17.09 3.91 8.93
N TYR A 115 -16.67 2.64 8.83
CA TYR A 115 -17.44 1.48 9.29
C TYR A 115 -16.69 0.65 10.34
N TYR A 116 -15.50 1.11 10.77
CA TYR A 116 -14.69 0.45 11.79
C TYR A 116 -15.47 0.16 13.08
N PRO A 117 -16.28 1.09 13.64
CA PRO A 117 -17.06 0.79 14.86
C PRO A 117 -18.03 -0.37 14.66
N LEU A 118 -18.70 -0.44 13.51
CA LEU A 118 -19.61 -1.54 13.18
C LEU A 118 -18.82 -2.85 13.07
N MET A 119 -17.71 -2.86 12.32
CA MET A 119 -16.84 -4.04 12.17
C MET A 119 -16.40 -4.61 13.52
N MET A 120 -16.11 -3.73 14.49
CA MET A 120 -15.67 -4.09 15.84
C MET A 120 -16.75 -4.69 16.74
N THR A 121 -18.01 -4.70 16.31
CA THR A 121 -19.16 -5.36 16.97
C THR A 121 -19.52 -6.71 16.33
N GLN A 122 -19.01 -6.99 15.12
CA GLN A 122 -19.29 -8.23 14.42
C GLN A 122 -18.48 -9.40 15.00
N ASN A 123 -18.92 -10.63 14.73
CA ASN A 123 -18.22 -11.85 15.13
C ASN A 123 -17.00 -12.14 14.21
N ILE A 124 -16.03 -11.23 14.24
CA ILE A 124 -14.81 -11.29 13.42
C ILE A 124 -13.60 -11.07 14.31
N THR A 125 -12.58 -11.91 14.13
CA THR A 125 -11.33 -11.78 14.89
C THR A 125 -10.41 -10.75 14.22
N TYR A 126 -9.58 -10.07 15.02
CA TYR A 126 -8.52 -9.23 14.47
C TYR A 126 -7.54 -10.03 13.62
N LYS A 127 -7.33 -11.31 13.92
CA LYS A 127 -6.52 -12.22 13.11
C LYS A 127 -7.06 -12.36 11.68
N ASP A 128 -8.37 -12.56 11.52
CA ASP A 128 -9.02 -12.64 10.20
C ASP A 128 -8.86 -11.32 9.42
N TYR A 129 -9.10 -10.20 10.10
CA TYR A 129 -8.93 -8.86 9.54
C TYR A 129 -7.50 -8.62 9.06
N LEU A 130 -6.50 -8.83 9.94
CA LEU A 130 -5.08 -8.65 9.62
C LEU A 130 -4.62 -9.59 8.51
N SER A 131 -5.12 -10.83 8.49
CA SER A 131 -4.81 -11.81 7.44
C SER A 131 -5.30 -11.34 6.07
N SER A 132 -6.53 -10.79 5.98
CA SER A 132 -7.04 -10.22 4.74
C SER A 132 -6.16 -9.07 4.22
N LYS A 133 -5.81 -8.14 5.11
CA LYS A 133 -4.99 -6.97 4.73
C LYS A 133 -3.59 -7.37 4.32
N TRP A 134 -3.01 -8.36 4.99
CA TRP A 134 -1.74 -8.97 4.59
C TRP A 134 -1.82 -9.60 3.19
N TRP A 135 -2.83 -10.42 2.91
CA TRP A 135 -3.03 -11.03 1.59
C TRP A 135 -3.24 -10.00 0.48
N LEU A 136 -3.95 -8.90 0.75
CA LEU A 136 -4.07 -7.78 -0.19
C LEU A 136 -2.69 -7.22 -0.56
N MET A 137 -1.81 -7.02 0.43
CA MET A 137 -0.44 -6.58 0.20
C MET A 137 0.39 -7.63 -0.55
N VAL A 138 0.26 -8.92 -0.22
CA VAL A 138 0.95 -10.00 -0.94
C VAL A 138 0.58 -10.02 -2.42
N MET A 139 -0.73 -9.95 -2.73
CA MET A 139 -1.20 -9.92 -4.12
C MET A 139 -0.68 -8.69 -4.87
N ALA A 140 -0.74 -7.51 -4.24
CA ALA A 140 -0.25 -6.28 -4.85
C ALA A 140 1.27 -6.32 -5.09
N THR A 141 2.07 -6.76 -4.11
CA THR A 141 3.53 -6.89 -4.25
C THR A 141 3.90 -7.94 -5.29
N THR A 142 3.18 -9.06 -5.35
CA THR A 142 3.38 -10.09 -6.38
C THR A 142 3.11 -9.51 -7.77
N LEU A 143 1.98 -8.82 -7.95
CA LEU A 143 1.65 -8.16 -9.22
C LEU A 143 2.69 -7.11 -9.62
N SER A 144 3.12 -6.25 -8.68
CA SER A 144 4.17 -5.27 -8.92
C SER A 144 5.49 -5.92 -9.33
N THR A 145 5.86 -7.04 -8.70
CA THR A 145 7.07 -7.80 -9.03
C THR A 145 6.98 -8.39 -10.44
N LEU A 146 5.84 -8.95 -10.81
CA LEU A 146 5.62 -9.47 -12.17
C LEU A 146 5.69 -8.35 -13.22
N LEU A 147 5.03 -7.21 -12.95
CA LEU A 147 5.08 -6.04 -13.83
C LEU A 147 6.48 -5.46 -13.94
N SER A 148 7.31 -5.59 -12.90
CA SER A 148 8.70 -5.13 -12.91
C SER A 148 9.66 -6.02 -13.70
N SER A 149 9.19 -7.10 -14.32
CA SER A 149 10.02 -7.99 -15.16
C SER A 149 10.78 -7.26 -16.29
N PHE A 150 10.28 -6.12 -16.77
CA PHE A 150 10.99 -5.30 -17.77
C PHE A 150 12.36 -4.79 -17.27
N TYR A 151 12.60 -4.75 -15.94
CA TYR A 151 13.91 -4.36 -15.40
C TYR A 151 15.03 -5.36 -15.72
N LEU A 152 14.72 -6.56 -16.23
CA LEU A 152 15.72 -7.49 -16.75
C LEU A 152 16.59 -6.87 -17.86
N ILE A 153 16.07 -5.86 -18.59
CA ILE A 153 16.84 -5.11 -19.60
C ILE A 153 18.05 -4.40 -18.99
N PHE A 154 18.01 -4.03 -17.71
CA PHE A 154 19.11 -3.38 -17.00
C PHE A 154 20.08 -4.38 -16.33
N GLY A 155 19.80 -5.68 -16.43
CA GLY A 155 20.62 -6.73 -15.86
C GLY A 155 19.88 -7.61 -14.86
N ILE A 156 20.38 -8.84 -14.69
CA ILE A 156 19.82 -9.82 -13.75
C ILE A 156 19.94 -9.36 -12.30
N ASP A 157 20.98 -8.58 -11.98
CA ASP A 157 21.20 -8.00 -10.65
C ASP A 157 20.08 -7.03 -10.25
N SER A 158 19.58 -6.24 -11.19
CA SER A 158 18.45 -5.33 -10.98
C SER A 158 17.17 -6.10 -10.66
N PHE A 159 16.89 -7.17 -11.41
CA PHE A 159 15.74 -8.02 -11.15
C PHE A 159 15.87 -8.81 -9.84
N LEU A 160 17.06 -9.30 -9.49
CA LEU A 160 17.34 -9.96 -8.20
C LEU A 160 17.16 -9.01 -7.02
N ALA A 161 17.50 -7.72 -7.18
CA ALA A 161 17.22 -6.71 -6.17
C ALA A 161 15.71 -6.55 -5.94
N ILE A 162 14.92 -6.49 -7.02
CA ILE A 162 13.45 -6.39 -6.92
C ILE A 162 12.85 -7.66 -6.31
N LEU A 163 13.31 -8.84 -6.73
CA LEU A 163 12.82 -10.11 -6.19
C LEU A 163 13.12 -10.24 -4.69
N SER A 164 14.34 -9.90 -4.28
CA SER A 164 14.75 -9.91 -2.87
C SER A 164 13.95 -8.88 -2.06
N GLY A 165 13.75 -7.69 -2.62
CA GLY A 165 12.90 -6.65 -2.06
C GLY A 165 11.44 -7.10 -1.91
N ALA A 166 10.89 -7.84 -2.88
CA ALA A 166 9.53 -8.37 -2.84
C ALA A 166 9.34 -9.39 -1.73
N ILE A 167 10.29 -10.33 -1.60
CA ILE A 167 10.30 -11.33 -0.52
C ILE A 167 10.38 -10.65 0.84
N PHE A 168 11.27 -9.66 0.99
CA PHE A 168 11.38 -8.85 2.19
C PHE A 168 10.09 -8.04 2.47
N ASN A 169 9.44 -7.52 1.43
CA ASN A 169 8.20 -6.76 1.56
C ASN A 169 7.06 -7.62 2.10
N ILE A 170 6.88 -8.81 1.52
CA ILE A 170 5.86 -9.78 1.94
C ILE A 170 6.16 -10.35 3.33
N GLY A 171 7.43 -10.55 3.64
CA GLY A 171 7.87 -11.24 4.85
C GLY A 171 8.13 -10.37 6.06
N VAL A 172 8.56 -9.12 5.88
CA VAL A 172 8.93 -8.25 7.00
C VAL A 172 8.19 -6.92 6.92
N ASN A 173 8.23 -6.21 5.78
CA ASN A 173 7.61 -4.89 5.73
C ASN A 173 6.11 -4.94 5.93
N SER A 174 5.41 -5.97 5.43
CA SER A 174 3.97 -6.10 5.63
C SER A 174 3.61 -6.19 7.12
N HIS A 175 4.44 -6.88 7.92
CA HIS A 175 4.25 -6.98 9.37
C HIS A 175 4.48 -5.62 10.04
N LEU A 176 5.59 -4.96 9.73
CA LEU A 176 5.91 -3.63 10.27
C LEU A 176 4.89 -2.58 9.87
N VAL A 177 4.33 -2.70 8.67
CA VAL A 177 3.29 -1.81 8.16
C VAL A 177 1.98 -2.04 8.89
N LEU A 178 1.55 -3.29 9.07
CA LEU A 178 0.37 -3.61 9.87
C LEU A 178 0.51 -3.16 11.32
N LEU A 179 1.68 -3.37 11.93
CA LEU A 179 2.00 -2.90 13.27
C LEU A 179 1.94 -1.37 13.37
N GLY A 180 2.52 -0.67 12.40
CA GLY A 180 2.46 0.80 12.34
C GLY A 180 1.03 1.32 12.20
N GLY A 181 0.22 0.67 11.35
CA GLY A 181 -1.18 1.02 11.14
C GLY A 181 -2.02 0.98 12.43
N ALA A 182 -1.67 0.09 13.38
CA ALA A 182 -2.34 0.02 14.68
C ALA A 182 -2.30 1.34 15.46
N TYR A 183 -1.28 2.16 15.23
CA TYR A 183 -1.07 3.44 15.91
C TYR A 183 -1.60 4.65 15.13
N ILE A 184 -2.08 4.48 13.89
CA ILE A 184 -2.65 5.58 13.11
C ILE A 184 -4.12 5.77 13.49
N LYS A 185 -4.45 6.95 14.01
CA LYS A 185 -5.79 7.30 14.49
C LYS A 185 -6.49 8.34 13.64
N THR A 186 -5.92 8.69 12.50
CA THR A 186 -6.52 9.67 11.59
C THR A 186 -7.49 8.98 10.64
N PRO A 187 -8.79 9.36 10.63
CA PRO A 187 -9.74 8.83 9.67
C PRO A 187 -9.42 9.32 8.26
N ILE A 188 -9.78 8.52 7.25
CA ILE A 188 -9.59 8.87 5.85
C ILE A 188 -10.93 9.26 5.24
N ASP A 189 -11.03 10.49 4.75
CA ASP A 189 -12.09 10.88 3.83
C ASP A 189 -11.84 10.24 2.46
N LEU A 190 -12.78 9.38 2.03
CA LEU A 190 -12.73 8.63 0.78
C LEU A 190 -13.17 9.45 -0.44
N THR A 191 -13.94 10.51 -0.20
CA THR A 191 -14.56 11.36 -1.24
C THR A 191 -13.64 12.50 -1.70
N SER A 192 -12.73 12.90 -0.82
CA SER A 192 -11.83 14.03 -1.04
C SER A 192 -10.38 13.58 -1.23
N ASN A 193 -9.68 14.30 -2.12
CA ASN A 193 -8.21 14.24 -2.18
C ASN A 193 -7.55 15.31 -1.31
N LYS A 194 -8.32 16.12 -0.57
CA LYS A 194 -7.77 17.05 0.42
C LYS A 194 -7.00 16.23 1.47
N ASN A 195 -5.83 16.74 1.88
CA ASN A 195 -4.95 16.09 2.85
C ASN A 195 -4.44 14.70 2.41
N ALA A 196 -4.23 14.49 1.10
CA ALA A 196 -3.59 13.27 0.57
C ALA A 196 -2.21 12.99 1.19
N PHE A 197 -1.53 14.04 1.69
CA PHE A 197 -0.25 13.96 2.41
C PHE A 197 -0.37 14.02 3.95
N GLY A 198 -1.56 13.75 4.48
CA GLY A 198 -1.81 13.76 5.92
C GLY A 198 -2.05 15.17 6.45
N ASP A 199 -3.03 15.30 7.34
CA ASP A 199 -3.15 16.48 8.18
C ASP A 199 -1.88 16.61 9.04
N LYS A 200 -1.34 17.82 9.18
CA LYS A 200 -0.14 18.13 10.01
C LYS A 200 -0.23 17.62 11.46
N LYS A 201 -1.42 17.19 11.91
CA LYS A 201 -1.70 16.56 13.20
C LYS A 201 -1.31 15.08 13.30
N ALA A 202 -0.84 14.45 12.20
CA ALA A 202 -0.57 13.02 12.11
C ALA A 202 0.89 12.61 12.43
N PHE A 203 1.67 13.44 13.13
CA PHE A 203 3.01 13.04 13.54
C PHE A 203 2.94 12.07 14.72
N ASN A 204 3.04 10.78 14.42
CA ASN A 204 3.09 9.74 15.44
C ASN A 204 4.52 9.19 15.55
N VAL A 205 5.16 9.46 16.69
CA VAL A 205 6.54 9.02 16.97
C VAL A 205 6.67 7.50 16.86
N LYS A 206 5.66 6.73 17.27
CA LYS A 206 5.67 5.27 17.14
C LYS A 206 5.67 4.84 15.68
N THR A 207 4.87 5.48 14.83
CA THR A 207 4.84 5.15 13.40
C THR A 207 6.14 5.53 12.70
N LEU A 208 6.75 6.65 13.11
CA LEU A 208 8.08 7.04 12.62
C LEU A 208 9.15 6.01 13.02
N LEU A 209 9.20 5.62 14.29
CA LEU A 209 10.14 4.60 14.77
C LEU A 209 9.94 3.27 14.05
N ILE A 210 8.70 2.87 13.80
CA ILE A 210 8.37 1.65 13.03
C ILE A 210 8.72 1.81 11.54
N SER A 211 8.78 3.03 11.01
CA SER A 211 9.16 3.27 9.61
C SER A 211 10.66 3.11 9.35
N LEU A 212 11.51 3.36 10.35
CA LEU A 212 12.96 3.30 10.21
C LEU A 212 13.46 1.88 9.84
N PRO A 213 13.08 0.80 10.56
CA PRO A 213 13.50 -0.55 10.19
C PRO A 213 13.04 -0.96 8.80
N LYS A 214 11.88 -0.49 8.30
CA LYS A 214 11.35 -0.87 6.98
C LYS A 214 12.30 -0.51 5.84
N LEU A 215 13.04 0.59 6.01
CA LEU A 215 13.96 1.13 5.02
C LEU A 215 15.41 0.75 5.33
N LEU A 216 15.84 0.94 6.58
CA LEU A 216 17.24 0.77 6.96
C LEU A 216 17.66 -0.70 7.11
N LEU A 217 16.80 -1.54 7.71
CA LEU A 217 17.15 -2.95 7.97
C LEU A 217 17.57 -3.71 6.70
N PRO A 218 16.81 -3.71 5.59
CA PRO A 218 17.21 -4.47 4.42
C PRO A 218 18.44 -3.87 3.73
N MET A 219 18.64 -2.55 3.81
CA MET A 219 19.85 -1.91 3.30
C MET A 219 21.10 -2.33 4.10
N LEU A 220 20.99 -2.38 5.44
CA LEU A 220 22.08 -2.84 6.31
C LEU A 220 22.39 -4.32 6.07
N VAL A 221 21.36 -5.16 5.98
CA VAL A 221 21.51 -6.61 5.72
C VAL A 221 22.14 -6.86 4.36
N TYR A 222 21.71 -6.12 3.33
CA TYR A 222 22.34 -6.17 2.01
C TYR A 222 23.80 -5.72 2.07
N ALA A 223 24.10 -4.61 2.73
CA ALA A 223 25.46 -4.10 2.85
C ALA A 223 26.39 -5.12 3.53
N ILE A 224 25.92 -5.77 4.60
CA ILE A 224 26.66 -6.83 5.29
C ILE A 224 26.99 -7.96 4.31
N GLY A 225 26.00 -8.52 3.61
CA GLY A 225 26.25 -9.60 2.66
C GLY A 225 27.14 -9.18 1.49
N HIS A 226 26.89 -7.99 0.94
CA HIS A 226 27.62 -7.43 -0.19
C HIS A 226 29.10 -7.24 0.11
N TYR A 227 29.44 -6.53 1.20
CA TYR A 227 30.82 -6.18 1.52
C TYR A 227 31.63 -7.32 2.15
N THR A 228 30.98 -8.39 2.61
CA THR A 228 31.69 -9.55 3.19
C THR A 228 31.86 -10.71 2.22
N LEU A 229 30.83 -11.05 1.45
CA LEU A 229 30.79 -12.27 0.63
C LEU A 229 30.53 -11.99 -0.86
N GLY A 230 30.16 -10.76 -1.22
CA GLY A 230 29.87 -10.35 -2.59
C GLY A 230 28.39 -10.01 -2.82
N TRP A 231 28.10 -9.39 -3.96
CA TRP A 231 26.79 -8.79 -4.24
C TRP A 231 25.63 -9.78 -4.23
N GLN A 232 25.85 -11.03 -4.65
CA GLN A 232 24.84 -12.09 -4.64
C GLN A 232 24.38 -12.41 -3.22
N TYR A 233 25.32 -12.44 -2.26
CA TYR A 233 25.03 -12.73 -0.86
C TYR A 233 24.27 -11.60 -0.18
N GLY A 234 24.49 -10.35 -0.58
CA GLY A 234 23.66 -9.22 -0.15
C GLY A 234 22.19 -9.44 -0.45
N TYR A 235 21.85 -9.81 -1.70
CA TYR A 235 20.47 -10.12 -2.10
C TYR A 235 19.93 -11.37 -1.40
N LEU A 236 20.74 -12.43 -1.33
CA LEU A 236 20.38 -13.67 -0.65
C LEU A 236 20.01 -13.43 0.82
N PHE A 237 20.81 -12.65 1.55
CA PHE A 237 20.56 -12.37 2.97
C PHE A 237 19.26 -11.60 3.19
N VAL A 238 18.94 -10.63 2.32
CA VAL A 238 17.67 -9.91 2.38
C VAL A 238 16.48 -10.82 2.07
N ALA A 239 16.62 -11.70 1.05
CA ALA A 239 15.59 -12.69 0.73
C ALA A 239 15.39 -13.68 1.90
N LEU A 240 16.47 -14.18 2.51
CA LEU A 240 16.40 -15.06 3.69
C LEU A 240 15.72 -14.37 4.86
N LEU A 241 16.01 -13.09 5.11
CA LEU A 241 15.34 -12.31 6.16
C LEU A 241 13.83 -12.19 5.89
N GLY A 242 13.43 -11.98 4.63
CA GLY A 242 12.03 -12.00 4.24
C GLY A 242 11.37 -13.38 4.46
N ILE A 243 12.05 -14.47 4.08
CA ILE A 243 11.57 -15.84 4.31
C ILE A 243 11.43 -16.14 5.81
N LEU A 244 12.38 -15.71 6.64
CA LEU A 244 12.29 -15.85 8.09
C LEU A 244 11.07 -15.08 8.63
N GLY A 245 10.84 -13.86 8.15
CA GLY A 245 9.66 -13.08 8.50
C GLY A 245 8.34 -13.78 8.12
N LEU A 246 8.30 -14.47 6.97
CA LEU A 246 7.18 -15.32 6.57
C LEU A 246 7.02 -16.54 7.48
N ALA A 247 8.10 -17.22 7.82
CA ALA A 247 8.08 -18.41 8.67
C ALA A 247 7.54 -18.09 10.07
N PHE A 248 7.86 -16.92 10.61
CA PHE A 248 7.38 -16.46 11.92
C PHE A 248 6.07 -15.66 11.88
N LYS A 249 5.39 -15.59 10.72
CA LYS A 249 4.16 -14.82 10.52
C LYS A 249 3.14 -15.00 11.65
N ASN A 250 2.85 -16.24 12.05
CA ASN A 250 1.82 -16.52 13.07
C ASN A 250 2.15 -15.86 14.42
N LYS A 251 3.39 -15.98 14.88
CA LYS A 251 3.85 -15.37 16.14
C LYS A 251 3.81 -13.84 16.06
N VAL A 252 4.26 -13.28 14.94
CA VAL A 252 4.22 -11.83 14.71
C VAL A 252 2.78 -11.32 14.67
N PHE A 253 1.86 -12.09 14.07
CA PHE A 253 0.44 -11.75 14.03
C PHE A 253 -0.21 -11.74 15.41
N GLU A 254 0.14 -12.67 16.31
CA GLU A 254 -0.35 -12.66 17.70
C GLU A 254 0.10 -11.39 18.44
N ILE A 255 1.35 -10.96 18.23
CA ILE A 255 1.88 -9.72 18.80
C ILE A 255 1.10 -8.52 18.22
N ILE A 256 0.96 -8.43 16.90
CA ILE A 256 0.22 -7.34 16.25
C ILE A 256 -1.24 -7.33 16.72
N GLU A 257 -1.90 -8.48 16.79
CA GLU A 257 -3.27 -8.63 17.26
C GLU A 257 -3.43 -8.08 18.68
N SER A 258 -2.49 -8.36 19.58
CA SER A 258 -2.52 -7.83 20.95
C SER A 258 -2.48 -6.30 20.98
N VAL A 259 -1.68 -5.69 20.09
CA VAL A 259 -1.60 -4.23 19.94
C VAL A 259 -2.91 -3.68 19.41
N TYR A 260 -3.50 -4.29 18.37
CA TYR A 260 -4.80 -3.86 17.83
C TYR A 260 -5.92 -3.93 18.88
N LYS A 261 -5.95 -4.99 19.70
CA LYS A 261 -6.91 -5.12 20.80
C LYS A 261 -6.73 -4.03 21.84
N LYS A 262 -5.48 -3.75 22.25
CA LYS A 262 -5.16 -2.68 23.22
C LYS A 262 -5.58 -1.30 22.70
N GLU A 263 -5.35 -1.07 21.41
CA GLU A 263 -5.60 0.20 20.74
C GLU A 263 -7.06 0.37 20.27
N LYS A 264 -7.91 -0.67 20.39
CA LYS A 264 -9.27 -0.74 19.83
C LYS A 264 -10.13 0.47 20.18
N TYR A 265 -10.27 0.78 21.47
CA TYR A 265 -11.23 1.80 21.93
C TYR A 265 -10.82 3.21 21.52
N ILE A 266 -9.54 3.56 21.66
CA ILE A 266 -8.99 4.85 21.22
C ILE A 266 -9.16 5.01 19.71
N THR A 267 -8.98 3.93 18.94
CA THR A 267 -9.20 3.95 17.49
C THR A 267 -10.66 4.22 17.12
N ILE A 268 -11.60 3.53 17.79
CA ILE A 268 -13.04 3.74 17.58
C ILE A 268 -13.43 5.18 17.89
N GLU A 269 -12.92 5.73 18.99
CA GLU A 269 -13.19 7.12 19.38
C GLU A 269 -12.64 8.11 18.35
N ALA A 270 -11.38 7.94 17.94
CA ALA A 270 -10.74 8.82 16.97
C ALA A 270 -11.43 8.80 15.60
N TYR A 271 -11.94 7.65 15.15
CA TYR A 271 -12.66 7.54 13.88
C TYR A 271 -14.11 8.06 13.91
N LYS A 272 -14.69 8.27 15.10
CA LYS A 272 -16.00 8.95 15.24
C LYS A 272 -15.89 10.46 15.10
N GLN A 273 -14.73 11.04 15.39
CA GLN A 273 -14.50 12.48 15.27
C GLN A 273 -14.48 12.85 13.78
N LYS A 274 -15.57 13.45 13.29
CA LYS A 274 -15.61 14.09 11.97
C LYS A 274 -14.90 15.43 12.10
N ASN A 275 -13.80 15.61 11.37
CA ASN A 275 -13.26 16.95 11.09
C ASN A 275 -14.20 17.72 10.18
#